data_AF-A0A126RHB5-F1
#
_entry.id   AF-A0A126RHB5-F1
#
_cell.length_a   1.000
_cell.length_b   1.000
_cell.length_c   1.000
_cell.angle_alpha   90.00
_cell.angle_beta   90.00
_cell.angle_gamma   90.00
#
_symmetry.space_group_name_H-M   'P 1'
#
loop_
_entity.id
_entity.type
_entity.pdbx_description
1 polymer ?
#
loop_
_entity_poly.entity_id
_entity_poly.type
_entity_poly.pdbx_seq_one_letter_code
_entity_poly.pdbx_strand_id
1 'polypeptide(L)'
;MKKVEAARIVTDMIVRMASEGRPLMTRVLPATDAICWEHYPDDDARDRETRSRWYYHVHAPGDRDPAEHGHFHLFLHRTQMDEGAEIIAAPAEGDDAPALVAHIAGLSIDRQGIPITWFATNRWVTDEFMHPAEVLIAHLDRFNVDHTDEDDAVNRFLTAMVALYRDELGQLLRERDAALACLQKVAGPESIYESGNAVLASLAIDIDDKIESLGIL
;
A
#
# COMPACT_ATOMS: atom_id res chain seq x y z
N MET A 1 2.75 11.88 12.18
CA MET A 1 4.00 11.19 12.60
C MET A 1 5.19 11.82 11.89
N LYS A 2 6.29 12.11 12.61
CA LYS A 2 7.54 12.61 12.01
C LYS A 2 8.38 11.44 11.48
N LYS A 3 9.26 11.66 10.50
CA LYS A 3 10.08 10.60 9.88
C LYS A 3 10.95 9.82 10.88
N VAL A 4 11.58 10.52 11.85
CA VAL A 4 12.40 9.88 12.90
C VAL A 4 11.56 9.02 13.86
N GLU A 5 10.34 9.45 14.16
CA GLU A 5 9.40 8.69 14.98
C GLU A 5 8.91 7.44 14.23
N ALA A 6 8.61 7.60 12.94
CA ALA A 6 8.24 6.49 12.06
C ALA A 6 9.35 5.44 11.98
N ALA A 7 10.60 5.86 11.78
CA ALA A 7 11.75 4.95 11.76
C ALA A 7 11.85 4.12 13.05
N ARG A 8 11.69 4.77 14.22
CA ARG A 8 11.69 4.06 15.51
C ARG A 8 10.56 3.04 15.62
N ILE A 9 9.34 3.41 15.23
CA ILE A 9 8.20 2.48 15.26
C ILE A 9 8.43 1.30 14.32
N VAL A 10 8.94 1.54 13.12
CA VAL A 10 9.31 0.48 12.15
C VAL A 10 10.31 -0.50 12.79
N THR A 11 11.40 0.02 13.35
CA THR A 11 12.41 -0.81 14.04
C THR A 11 11.81 -1.57 15.22
N ASP A 12 11.04 -0.90 16.07
CA ASP A 12 10.42 -1.51 17.26
C ASP A 12 9.46 -2.64 16.86
N MET A 13 8.66 -2.46 15.81
CA MET A 13 7.72 -3.49 15.34
C MET A 13 8.46 -4.66 14.70
N ILE A 14 9.52 -4.43 13.92
CA ILE A 14 10.36 -5.52 13.38
C ILE A 14 10.98 -6.33 14.53
N VAL A 15 11.58 -5.66 15.52
CA VAL A 15 12.20 -6.30 16.70
C VAL A 15 11.15 -7.08 17.49
N ARG A 16 9.97 -6.48 17.75
CA ARG A 16 8.87 -7.15 18.44
C ARG A 16 8.46 -8.41 17.70
N MET A 17 8.19 -8.31 16.40
CA MET A 17 7.74 -9.45 15.58
C MET A 17 8.77 -10.59 15.56
N ALA A 18 10.05 -10.24 15.45
CA ALA A 18 11.15 -11.20 15.51
C ALA A 18 11.27 -11.85 16.90
N SER A 19 11.16 -11.08 17.98
CA SER A 19 11.24 -11.59 19.37
C SER A 19 10.09 -12.55 19.73
N GLU A 20 8.92 -12.34 19.11
CA GLU A 20 7.75 -13.21 19.27
C GLU A 20 7.84 -14.48 18.38
N GLY A 21 8.85 -14.58 17.51
CA GLY A 21 9.00 -15.69 16.56
C GLY A 21 7.86 -15.76 15.52
N ARG A 22 7.14 -14.65 15.33
CA ARG A 22 5.98 -14.54 14.44
C ARG A 22 6.26 -13.39 13.46
N PRO A 23 6.86 -13.68 12.30
CA PRO A 23 7.15 -12.66 11.29
C PRO A 23 5.85 -12.13 10.67
N LEU A 24 5.95 -11.01 9.95
CA LEU A 24 4.81 -10.23 9.48
C LEU A 24 3.73 -11.06 8.76
N MET A 25 4.11 -11.93 7.81
CA MET A 25 3.16 -12.70 7.00
C MET A 25 2.32 -13.69 7.83
N THR A 26 2.87 -14.25 8.91
CA THR A 26 2.13 -15.20 9.77
C THR A 26 1.17 -14.52 10.75
N ARG A 27 1.15 -13.18 10.76
CA ARG A 27 0.20 -12.38 11.53
C ARG A 27 -1.03 -12.00 10.74
N VAL A 28 -0.91 -11.98 9.41
CA VAL A 28 -1.99 -11.56 8.50
C VAL A 28 -2.61 -12.75 7.78
N LEU A 29 -1.84 -13.79 7.49
CA LEU A 29 -2.34 -15.00 6.84
C LEU A 29 -2.97 -15.97 7.84
N PRO A 30 -3.95 -16.78 7.39
CA PRO A 30 -4.48 -17.87 8.20
C PRO A 30 -3.38 -18.90 8.53
N ALA A 31 -3.66 -19.74 9.53
CA ALA A 31 -2.77 -20.86 9.86
C ALA A 31 -2.77 -21.98 8.79
N THR A 32 -3.76 -21.96 7.90
CA THR A 32 -3.84 -22.81 6.71
C THR A 32 -3.08 -22.18 5.54
N ASP A 33 -2.94 -22.93 4.45
CA ASP A 33 -2.36 -22.37 3.23
C ASP A 33 -3.18 -21.17 2.74
N ALA A 34 -2.50 -20.08 2.40
CA ALA A 34 -3.12 -18.92 1.80
C ALA A 34 -3.54 -19.23 0.35
N ILE A 35 -4.73 -18.78 -0.01
CA ILE A 35 -5.27 -18.93 -1.35
C ILE A 35 -4.79 -17.75 -2.18
N CYS A 36 -4.23 -18.04 -3.35
CA CYS A 36 -3.73 -16.99 -4.23
C CYS A 36 -4.85 -16.03 -4.63
N TRP A 37 -4.55 -14.73 -4.64
CA TRP A 37 -5.46 -13.63 -4.97
C TRP A 37 -6.58 -13.37 -3.96
N GLU A 38 -6.71 -14.16 -2.89
CA GLU A 38 -7.62 -13.82 -1.79
C GLU A 38 -7.02 -12.71 -0.91
N HIS A 39 -7.90 -11.85 -0.41
CA HIS A 39 -7.55 -10.79 0.51
C HIS A 39 -7.49 -11.34 1.93
N TYR A 40 -6.48 -10.91 2.68
CA TYR A 40 -6.35 -11.21 4.10
C TYR A 40 -6.17 -9.91 4.89
N PRO A 41 -6.97 -9.65 5.94
CA PRO A 41 -8.12 -10.47 6.37
C PRO A 41 -9.28 -10.41 5.36
N ASP A 42 -10.28 -11.27 5.56
CA ASP A 42 -11.57 -11.18 4.87
C ASP A 42 -12.16 -9.77 5.08
N ASP A 43 -12.75 -9.19 4.02
CA ASP A 43 -13.34 -7.83 3.99
C ASP A 43 -12.37 -6.64 4.17
N ASP A 44 -11.06 -6.91 4.10
CA ASP A 44 -9.95 -5.98 4.35
C ASP A 44 -9.92 -5.44 5.79
N ALA A 45 -8.71 -5.21 6.31
CA ALA A 45 -8.55 -4.50 7.56
C ALA A 45 -9.02 -3.05 7.38
N ARG A 46 -9.87 -2.56 8.29
CA ARG A 46 -10.43 -1.21 8.21
C ARG A 46 -10.34 -0.49 9.54
N ASP A 47 -9.66 0.66 9.52
CA ASP A 47 -9.50 1.50 10.70
C ASP A 47 -10.84 2.09 11.14
N ARG A 48 -11.11 2.05 12.45
CA ARG A 48 -12.39 2.52 13.02
C ARG A 48 -12.53 4.04 13.01
N GLU A 49 -11.42 4.77 13.00
CA GLU A 49 -11.40 6.23 13.10
C GLU A 49 -11.25 6.89 11.72
N THR A 50 -10.22 6.50 10.98
CA THR A 50 -9.88 7.10 9.68
C THR A 50 -10.61 6.42 8.54
N ARG A 51 -11.00 5.15 8.71
CA ARG A 51 -11.49 4.24 7.65
C ARG A 51 -10.45 3.88 6.60
N SER A 52 -9.18 4.23 6.81
CA SER A 52 -8.08 3.73 6.00
C SER A 52 -8.07 2.19 6.04
N ARG A 53 -7.60 1.58 4.95
CA ARG A 53 -7.65 0.13 4.79
C ARG A 53 -6.31 -0.45 4.40
N TRP A 54 -6.15 -1.72 4.69
CA TRP A 54 -5.18 -2.56 4.03
C TRP A 54 -5.72 -3.98 3.84
N TYR A 55 -5.24 -4.65 2.81
CA TYR A 55 -5.32 -6.11 2.72
C TYR A 55 -3.96 -6.64 2.28
N TYR A 56 -3.68 -7.89 2.59
CA TYR A 56 -2.52 -8.65 2.13
C TYR A 56 -2.98 -9.77 1.20
N HIS A 57 -2.26 -10.02 0.12
CA HIS A 57 -2.51 -11.21 -0.71
C HIS A 57 -1.20 -11.79 -1.26
N VAL A 58 -1.29 -13.03 -1.72
CA VAL A 58 -0.19 -13.78 -2.34
C VAL A 58 -0.55 -14.12 -3.78
N HIS A 59 0.43 -14.09 -4.66
CA HIS A 59 0.28 -14.53 -6.05
C HIS A 59 0.66 -16.01 -6.20
N ALA A 60 0.24 -16.62 -7.32
CA ALA A 60 0.72 -17.96 -7.63
C ALA A 60 2.24 -17.93 -7.89
N PRO A 61 2.98 -18.99 -7.49
CA PRO A 61 4.40 -19.07 -7.73
C PRO A 61 4.75 -18.87 -9.21
N GLY A 62 5.62 -17.89 -9.51
CA GLY A 62 6.09 -17.58 -10.86
C GLY A 62 5.35 -16.43 -11.55
N ASP A 63 4.27 -15.90 -10.97
CA ASP A 63 3.56 -14.73 -11.53
C ASP A 63 4.27 -13.39 -11.24
N ARG A 64 5.10 -13.35 -10.19
CA ARG A 64 5.76 -12.14 -9.67
C ARG A 64 7.23 -12.39 -9.34
N ASP A 65 7.88 -11.38 -8.75
CA ASP A 65 9.25 -11.47 -8.25
C ASP A 65 9.43 -12.74 -7.41
N PRO A 66 10.38 -13.64 -7.74
CA PRO A 66 10.62 -14.87 -6.98
C PRO A 66 10.95 -14.65 -5.49
N ALA A 67 11.47 -13.48 -5.15
CA ALA A 67 11.77 -13.07 -3.78
C ALA A 67 10.51 -12.64 -3.01
N GLU A 68 9.47 -12.16 -3.69
CA GLU A 68 8.20 -11.78 -3.07
C GLU A 68 7.51 -13.02 -2.49
N HIS A 69 7.02 -12.86 -1.27
CA HIS A 69 6.06 -13.78 -0.68
C HIS A 69 4.62 -13.33 -0.98
N GLY A 70 4.36 -12.05 -0.79
CA GLY A 70 3.09 -11.38 -1.06
C GLY A 70 3.20 -9.91 -0.69
N HIS A 71 2.10 -9.17 -0.81
CA HIS A 71 2.14 -7.75 -0.59
C HIS A 71 0.85 -7.19 -0.01
N PHE A 72 1.01 -6.06 0.68
CA PHE A 72 -0.13 -5.25 1.08
C PHE A 72 -0.57 -4.34 -0.05
N HIS A 73 -1.85 -4.00 -0.06
CA HIS A 73 -2.36 -2.79 -0.68
C HIS A 73 -2.86 -1.84 0.41
N LEU A 74 -2.48 -0.57 0.34
CA LEU A 74 -2.78 0.43 1.36
C LEU A 74 -3.68 1.52 0.80
N PHE A 75 -4.72 1.90 1.54
CA PHE A 75 -5.75 2.80 1.06
C PHE A 75 -6.11 3.89 2.06
N LEU A 76 -6.36 5.08 1.54
CA LEU A 76 -7.15 6.11 2.21
C LEU A 76 -8.63 5.88 1.88
N HIS A 77 -9.52 6.20 2.81
CA HIS A 77 -10.94 6.28 2.50
C HIS A 77 -11.25 7.56 1.72
N ARG A 78 -12.24 7.53 0.82
CA ARG A 78 -12.65 8.71 0.02
C ARG A 78 -12.98 9.93 0.87
N THR A 79 -13.58 9.74 2.05
CA THR A 79 -13.90 10.84 2.99
C THR A 79 -12.65 11.48 3.61
N GLN A 80 -11.47 10.92 3.40
CA GLN A 80 -10.21 11.53 3.77
C GLN A 80 -9.69 12.48 2.70
N MET A 81 -10.32 12.59 1.53
CA MET A 81 -10.03 13.62 0.54
C MET A 81 -10.84 14.89 0.80
N ASP A 82 -10.30 16.04 0.41
CA ASP A 82 -11.04 17.29 0.44
C ASP A 82 -12.27 17.25 -0.49
N GLU A 83 -13.33 17.99 -0.15
CA GLU A 83 -14.55 18.05 -0.96
C GLU A 83 -14.25 18.57 -2.37
N GLY A 84 -14.68 17.82 -3.39
CA GLY A 84 -14.41 18.16 -4.79
C GLY A 84 -12.99 17.87 -5.26
N ALA A 85 -12.19 17.12 -4.48
CA ALA A 85 -10.90 16.63 -4.93
C ALA A 85 -11.00 15.94 -6.30
N GLU A 86 -10.07 16.26 -7.20
CA GLU A 86 -10.07 15.78 -8.58
C GLU A 86 -9.92 14.26 -8.64
N ILE A 87 -10.75 13.59 -9.45
CA ILE A 87 -10.74 12.15 -9.68
C ILE A 87 -10.41 11.90 -11.15
N ILE A 88 -9.42 11.05 -11.43
CA ILE A 88 -9.03 10.66 -12.79
C ILE A 88 -9.81 9.42 -13.28
N ALA A 89 -10.20 8.53 -12.37
CA ALA A 89 -11.09 7.41 -12.63
C ALA A 89 -11.83 6.99 -11.36
N ALA A 90 -13.04 6.45 -11.53
CA ALA A 90 -13.90 6.01 -10.43
C ALA A 90 -14.04 4.47 -10.41
N PRO A 91 -14.42 3.87 -9.26
CA PRO A 91 -14.90 2.49 -9.17
C PRO A 91 -16.01 2.20 -10.19
N ALA A 92 -16.22 0.93 -10.52
CA ALA A 92 -17.14 0.54 -11.60
C ALA A 92 -18.58 0.89 -11.22
N GLU A 93 -18.87 0.78 -9.93
CA GLU A 93 -20.15 1.12 -9.29
C GLU A 93 -20.19 2.57 -8.77
N GLY A 94 -19.16 3.38 -9.02
CA GLY A 94 -19.13 4.78 -8.60
C GLY A 94 -19.32 4.94 -7.08
N ASP A 95 -20.27 5.79 -6.68
CA ASP A 95 -20.57 6.05 -5.26
C ASP A 95 -21.29 4.88 -4.57
N ASP A 96 -21.79 3.91 -5.32
CA ASP A 96 -22.43 2.69 -4.80
C ASP A 96 -21.42 1.56 -4.55
N ALA A 97 -20.13 1.78 -4.86
CA ALA A 97 -19.10 0.77 -4.69
C ALA A 97 -18.96 0.30 -3.23
N PRO A 98 -18.71 -1.01 -3.01
CA PRO A 98 -18.61 -1.58 -1.66
C PRO A 98 -17.45 -0.97 -0.85
N ALA A 99 -16.38 -0.54 -1.53
CA ALA A 99 -15.22 0.09 -0.94
C ALA A 99 -14.98 1.48 -1.57
N LEU A 100 -15.17 2.54 -0.78
CA LEU A 100 -14.89 3.91 -1.20
C LEU A 100 -13.43 4.27 -0.88
N VAL A 101 -12.49 3.74 -1.66
CA VAL A 101 -11.05 3.79 -1.39
C VAL A 101 -10.26 4.55 -2.44
N ALA A 102 -9.11 5.08 -2.04
CA ALA A 102 -8.06 5.61 -2.90
C ALA A 102 -6.73 4.94 -2.50
N HIS A 103 -6.10 4.26 -3.44
CA HIS A 103 -4.89 3.48 -3.24
C HIS A 103 -3.67 4.40 -3.12
N ILE A 104 -2.91 4.20 -2.05
CA ILE A 104 -1.63 4.87 -1.83
C ILE A 104 -0.56 4.14 -2.63
N ALA A 105 -0.32 2.87 -2.29
CA ALA A 105 0.69 2.01 -2.88
C ALA A 105 0.52 0.59 -2.35
N GLY A 106 1.08 -0.36 -3.10
CA GLY A 106 1.32 -1.70 -2.60
C GLY A 106 2.71 -1.82 -1.97
N LEU A 107 2.82 -2.61 -0.91
CA LEU A 107 4.06 -2.89 -0.18
C LEU A 107 4.42 -4.37 -0.29
N SER A 108 5.42 -4.67 -1.11
CA SER A 108 5.95 -6.02 -1.30
C SER A 108 6.82 -6.48 -0.16
N ILE A 109 6.58 -7.70 0.30
CA ILE A 109 7.23 -8.35 1.43
C ILE A 109 7.89 -9.65 0.93
N ASP A 110 9.15 -9.87 1.30
CA ASP A 110 9.86 -11.10 0.98
C ASP A 110 9.46 -12.28 1.88
N ARG A 111 10.10 -13.43 1.66
CA ARG A 111 9.84 -14.67 2.42
C ARG A 111 10.33 -14.62 3.87
N GLN A 112 11.10 -13.61 4.24
CA GLN A 112 11.59 -13.37 5.59
C GLN A 112 10.71 -12.35 6.34
N GLY A 113 9.74 -11.72 5.66
CA GLY A 113 8.89 -10.70 6.24
C GLY A 113 9.47 -9.28 6.14
N ILE A 114 10.46 -9.06 5.27
CA ILE A 114 11.13 -7.77 5.07
C ILE A 114 10.53 -7.05 3.86
N PRO A 115 10.26 -5.73 3.95
CA PRO A 115 9.85 -4.94 2.80
C PRO A 115 10.91 -4.87 1.72
N ILE A 116 10.52 -5.09 0.46
CA ILE A 116 11.45 -5.08 -0.67
C ILE A 116 11.08 -4.09 -1.77
N THR A 117 9.81 -3.72 -1.94
CA THR A 117 9.39 -2.81 -3.00
C THR A 117 8.08 -2.10 -2.66
N TRP A 118 8.04 -0.79 -2.91
CA TRP A 118 6.78 -0.05 -3.08
C TRP A 118 6.37 -0.07 -4.55
N PHE A 119 5.09 -0.19 -4.85
CA PHE A 119 4.60 -0.06 -6.22
C PHE A 119 3.24 0.63 -6.27
N ALA A 120 2.97 1.27 -7.40
CA ALA A 120 1.70 1.93 -7.67
C ALA A 120 1.04 1.31 -8.91
N THR A 121 -0.26 1.09 -8.82
CA THR A 121 -1.03 0.36 -9.82
C THR A 121 -1.87 1.29 -10.69
N ASN A 122 -2.41 0.74 -11.78
CA ASN A 122 -3.55 1.36 -12.43
C ASN A 122 -4.85 1.06 -11.66
N ARG A 123 -5.96 1.66 -12.09
CA ARG A 123 -7.25 1.55 -11.41
C ARG A 123 -7.96 0.21 -11.64
N TRP A 124 -7.56 -0.58 -12.65
CA TRP A 124 -8.09 -1.94 -12.82
C TRP A 124 -7.80 -2.83 -11.60
N VAL A 125 -6.60 -2.69 -11.00
CA VAL A 125 -6.17 -3.56 -9.90
C VAL A 125 -7.01 -3.38 -8.63
N THR A 126 -7.42 -2.15 -8.34
CA THR A 126 -7.93 -1.75 -7.02
C THR A 126 -9.39 -1.31 -7.01
N ASP A 127 -10.03 -1.19 -8.18
CA ASP A 127 -11.36 -0.61 -8.34
C ASP A 127 -11.56 0.71 -7.58
N GLU A 128 -10.54 1.56 -7.56
CA GLU A 128 -10.49 2.71 -6.65
C GLU A 128 -11.09 4.01 -7.24
N PHE A 129 -11.32 4.98 -6.36
CA PHE A 129 -11.33 6.40 -6.73
C PHE A 129 -9.90 6.85 -6.94
N MET A 130 -9.44 6.75 -8.18
CA MET A 130 -8.08 7.12 -8.53
C MET A 130 -7.97 8.63 -8.60
N HIS A 131 -7.07 9.19 -7.79
CA HIS A 131 -6.80 10.63 -7.71
C HIS A 131 -5.43 10.96 -8.33
N PRO A 132 -5.22 12.17 -8.88
CA PRO A 132 -3.90 12.65 -9.25
C PRO A 132 -2.90 12.57 -8.10
N ALA A 133 -1.62 12.44 -8.43
CA ALA A 133 -0.53 12.31 -7.47
C ALA A 133 -0.55 13.43 -6.43
N GLU A 134 -0.69 14.69 -6.84
CA GLU A 134 -0.67 15.83 -5.93
C GLU A 134 -1.84 15.84 -4.95
N VAL A 135 -3.00 15.29 -5.34
CA VAL A 135 -4.13 15.11 -4.43
C VAL A 135 -3.74 14.09 -3.36
N LEU A 136 -3.26 12.90 -3.73
CA LEU A 136 -2.86 11.89 -2.75
C LEU A 136 -1.71 12.36 -1.85
N ILE A 137 -0.68 13.02 -2.41
CA ILE A 137 0.48 13.54 -1.68
C ILE A 137 0.06 14.49 -0.55
N ALA A 138 -0.91 15.36 -0.81
CA ALA A 138 -1.44 16.29 0.20
C ALA A 138 -2.17 15.59 1.36
N HIS A 139 -2.48 14.30 1.22
CA HIS A 139 -3.30 13.52 2.15
C HIS A 139 -2.61 12.27 2.69
N LEU A 140 -1.38 11.95 2.27
CA LEU A 140 -0.62 10.79 2.75
C LEU A 140 -0.41 10.79 4.27
N ASP A 141 -0.42 11.96 4.88
CA ASP A 141 -0.30 12.10 6.33
C ASP A 141 -1.55 11.71 7.11
N ARG A 142 -2.68 11.51 6.43
CA ARG A 142 -3.95 11.03 6.99
C ARG A 142 -4.04 9.50 7.06
N PHE A 143 -3.10 8.76 6.47
CA PHE A 143 -3.08 7.29 6.57
C PHE A 143 -2.81 6.84 8.00
N ASN A 144 -3.72 6.07 8.58
CA ASN A 144 -3.54 5.44 9.89
C ASN A 144 -4.46 4.21 9.97
N VAL A 145 -3.86 3.06 10.30
CA VAL A 145 -4.55 1.77 10.48
C VAL A 145 -4.32 1.18 11.87
N ASP A 146 -3.93 2.02 12.84
CA ASP A 146 -3.56 1.60 14.20
C ASP A 146 -4.77 1.10 15.01
N HIS A 147 -6.00 1.39 14.60
CA HIS A 147 -7.24 1.03 15.30
C HIS A 147 -8.13 0.07 14.51
N THR A 148 -7.52 -0.90 13.82
CA THR A 148 -8.24 -2.02 13.21
C THR A 148 -8.37 -3.19 14.21
N ASP A 149 -9.07 -4.27 13.85
CA ASP A 149 -9.22 -5.46 14.70
C ASP A 149 -8.07 -6.48 14.54
N GLU A 150 -7.18 -6.22 13.59
CA GLU A 150 -6.04 -7.06 13.22
C GLU A 150 -4.81 -6.81 14.13
N ASP A 151 -3.70 -7.50 13.84
CA ASP A 151 -2.50 -7.46 14.68
C ASP A 151 -1.89 -6.05 14.78
N ASP A 152 -1.88 -5.51 16.01
CA ASP A 152 -1.35 -4.17 16.35
C ASP A 152 0.09 -3.94 15.85
N ALA A 153 0.95 -4.97 15.85
CA ALA A 153 2.32 -4.80 15.38
C ALA A 153 2.36 -4.58 13.86
N VAL A 154 1.50 -5.27 13.10
CA VAL A 154 1.36 -5.08 11.64
C VAL A 154 0.78 -3.70 11.35
N ASN A 155 -0.30 -3.32 12.02
CA ASN A 155 -0.95 -2.04 11.84
C ASN A 155 -0.01 -0.85 12.05
N ARG A 156 0.67 -0.83 13.20
CA ARG A 156 1.63 0.23 13.54
C ARG A 156 2.82 0.24 12.60
N PHE A 157 3.26 -0.94 12.15
CA PHE A 157 4.30 -1.05 11.14
C PHE A 157 3.86 -0.42 9.80
N LEU A 158 2.66 -0.71 9.30
CA LEU A 158 2.15 -0.16 8.04
C LEU A 158 1.95 1.36 8.12
N THR A 159 1.34 1.86 9.20
CA THR A 159 1.20 3.31 9.45
C THR A 159 2.56 4.00 9.44
N ALA A 160 3.55 3.42 10.13
CA ALA A 160 4.89 3.98 10.20
C ALA A 160 5.66 3.88 8.88
N MET A 161 5.49 2.80 8.11
CA MET A 161 6.12 2.63 6.79
C MET A 161 5.68 3.73 5.81
N VAL A 162 4.39 4.05 5.76
CA VAL A 162 3.88 5.17 4.94
C VAL A 162 4.45 6.51 5.41
N ALA A 163 4.55 6.73 6.71
CA ALA A 163 5.15 7.95 7.25
C ALA A 163 6.66 8.06 6.98
N LEU A 164 7.39 6.94 7.02
CA LEU A 164 8.83 6.86 6.79
C LEU A 164 9.20 7.17 5.32
N TYR A 165 8.41 6.62 4.38
CA TYR A 165 8.61 6.74 2.94
C TYR A 165 7.75 7.82 2.28
N ARG A 166 7.16 8.75 3.04
CA ARG A 166 6.18 9.71 2.49
C ARG A 166 6.69 10.51 1.29
N ASP A 167 7.95 10.96 1.32
CA ASP A 167 8.54 11.73 0.23
C ASP A 167 8.75 10.86 -1.02
N GLU A 168 9.24 9.65 -0.81
CA GLU A 168 9.45 8.64 -1.85
C GLU A 168 8.14 8.15 -2.47
N LEU A 169 7.10 7.92 -1.65
CA LEU A 169 5.75 7.62 -2.12
C LEU A 169 5.19 8.77 -2.95
N GLY A 170 5.50 10.02 -2.60
CA GLY A 170 5.14 11.16 -3.43
C GLY A 170 5.84 11.18 -4.80
N GLN A 171 7.10 10.71 -4.88
CA GLN A 171 7.79 10.54 -6.16
C GLN A 171 7.18 9.37 -6.96
N LEU A 172 6.95 8.23 -6.32
CA LEU A 172 6.30 7.05 -6.91
C LEU A 172 4.93 7.40 -7.53
N LEU A 173 4.12 8.19 -6.84
CA LEU A 173 2.81 8.62 -7.34
C LEU A 173 2.92 9.53 -8.56
N ARG A 174 3.91 10.43 -8.60
CA ARG A 174 4.16 11.27 -9.79
C ARG A 174 4.64 10.43 -10.98
N GLU A 175 5.47 9.42 -10.73
CA GLU A 175 5.89 8.46 -11.75
C GLU A 175 4.72 7.65 -12.28
N ARG A 176 3.81 7.20 -11.40
CA ARG A 176 2.55 6.53 -11.78
C ARG A 176 1.74 7.39 -12.74
N ASP A 177 1.54 8.67 -12.41
CA ASP A 177 0.77 9.59 -13.26
C ASP A 177 1.46 9.83 -14.61
N ALA A 178 2.79 9.98 -14.62
CA ALA A 178 3.55 10.13 -15.85
C ALA A 178 3.48 8.87 -16.75
N ALA A 179 3.58 7.68 -16.15
CA ALA A 179 3.45 6.40 -16.83
C ALA A 179 2.04 6.23 -17.40
N LEU A 180 1.01 6.55 -16.62
CA LEU A 180 -0.39 6.52 -17.06
C LEU A 180 -0.63 7.47 -18.24
N ALA A 181 -0.15 8.72 -18.16
CA ALA A 181 -0.29 9.69 -19.24
C ALA A 181 0.46 9.24 -20.52
N CYS A 182 1.59 8.55 -20.38
CA CYS A 182 2.30 7.95 -21.51
C CYS A 182 1.49 6.80 -22.12
N LEU A 183 1.00 5.90 -21.27
CA LEU A 183 0.19 4.74 -21.67
C LEU A 183 -1.07 5.19 -22.42
N GLN A 184 -1.79 6.20 -21.91
CA GLN A 184 -3.01 6.70 -22.54
C GLN A 184 -2.76 7.34 -23.92
N LYS A 185 -1.58 7.92 -24.16
CA LYS A 185 -1.20 8.43 -25.49
C LYS A 185 -1.00 7.31 -26.51
N VAL A 186 -0.55 6.14 -26.06
CA VAL A 186 -0.20 4.99 -26.92
C VAL A 186 -1.40 4.05 -27.11
N ALA A 187 -2.08 3.70 -26.02
CA ALA A 187 -3.13 2.69 -25.96
C ALA A 187 -4.55 3.28 -25.82
N GLY A 188 -4.67 4.60 -25.63
CA GLY A 188 -5.95 5.27 -25.43
C GLY A 188 -6.39 5.35 -23.96
N PRO A 189 -7.45 6.12 -23.66
CA PRO A 189 -7.89 6.41 -22.30
C PRO A 189 -8.33 5.16 -21.51
N GLU A 190 -8.86 4.14 -22.19
CA GLU A 190 -9.36 2.90 -21.57
C GLU A 190 -8.27 2.04 -20.92
N SER A 191 -7.00 2.26 -21.27
CA SER A 191 -5.84 1.51 -20.74
C SER A 191 -5.69 1.57 -19.21
N ILE A 192 -6.33 2.55 -18.55
CA ILE A 192 -6.40 2.66 -17.09
C ILE A 192 -7.25 1.54 -16.44
N TYR A 193 -8.16 0.93 -17.21
CA TYR A 193 -9.08 -0.13 -16.80
C TYR A 193 -8.64 -1.52 -17.29
N GLU A 194 -7.44 -1.65 -17.83
CA GLU A 194 -6.95 -2.91 -18.41
C GLU A 194 -5.92 -3.60 -17.51
N SER A 195 -6.00 -4.94 -17.41
CA SER A 195 -5.08 -5.75 -16.61
C SER A 195 -3.65 -5.81 -17.16
N GLY A 196 -3.46 -5.51 -18.46
CA GLY A 196 -2.17 -5.59 -19.13
C GLY A 196 -1.13 -4.57 -18.65
N ASN A 197 -1.55 -3.55 -17.89
CA ASN A 197 -0.69 -2.47 -17.40
C ASN A 197 -0.90 -2.26 -15.88
N ALA A 198 -1.03 -3.36 -15.14
CA ALA A 198 -1.42 -3.36 -13.74
C ALA A 198 -0.50 -2.52 -12.83
N VAL A 199 0.81 -2.53 -13.07
CA VAL A 199 1.81 -1.75 -12.29
C VAL A 199 2.37 -0.63 -13.14
N LEU A 200 2.32 0.60 -12.64
CA LEU A 200 2.71 1.82 -13.36
C LEU A 200 4.01 2.43 -12.85
N ALA A 201 4.36 2.21 -11.59
CA ALA A 201 5.62 2.65 -11.00
C ALA A 201 6.03 1.73 -9.86
N SER A 202 7.34 1.60 -9.63
CA SER A 202 7.91 0.80 -8.55
C SER A 202 9.17 1.45 -7.98
N LEU A 203 9.41 1.26 -6.69
CA LEU A 203 10.56 1.75 -5.95
C LEU A 203 11.09 0.64 -5.03
N ALA A 204 12.34 0.24 -5.23
CA ALA A 204 13.01 -0.72 -4.36
C ALA A 204 13.19 -0.16 -2.94
N ILE A 205 13.07 -1.02 -1.94
CA ILE A 205 13.26 -0.68 -0.54
C ILE A 205 14.57 -1.29 -0.04
N ASP A 206 15.43 -0.44 0.49
CA ASP A 206 16.45 -0.82 1.45
C ASP A 206 16.11 -0.11 2.76
N ILE A 207 15.65 -0.87 3.75
CA ILE A 207 15.15 -0.31 5.00
C ILE A 207 16.28 0.09 5.95
N ASP A 208 17.41 -0.61 5.88
CA ASP A 208 18.58 -0.34 6.71
C ASP A 208 19.23 0.96 6.22
N ASP A 209 19.50 1.08 4.91
CA ASP A 209 20.00 2.32 4.30
C ASP A 209 19.04 3.50 4.59
N LYS A 210 17.73 3.26 4.52
CA LYS A 210 16.72 4.29 4.82
C LYS A 210 16.83 4.79 6.26
N ILE A 211 16.94 3.89 7.23
CA ILE A 211 17.04 4.25 8.66
C ILE A 211 18.39 4.92 8.95
N GLU A 212 19.48 4.40 8.41
CA GLU A 212 20.83 4.97 8.55
C GLU A 212 20.90 6.40 8.00
N SER A 213 20.26 6.68 6.86
CA SER A 213 20.22 8.01 6.25
C SER A 213 19.62 9.10 7.16
N LEU A 214 18.87 8.71 8.19
CA LEU A 214 18.26 9.62 9.16
C LEU A 214 19.17 9.95 10.35
N GLY A 215 20.34 9.29 10.48
CA GLY A 215 21.29 9.50 11.57
C GLY A 215 20.75 9.13 12.95
N ILE A 216 19.89 8.11 13.01
CA ILE A 216 19.24 7.64 14.25
C ILE A 216 20.06 6.52 14.92
N LEU A 217 20.97 5.89 14.17
CA LEU A 217 21.91 4.86 14.61
C LEU A 217 23.31 5.45 14.82
#